data_AF-A0A1F9LB64-F1
#
_entry.id   AF-A0A1F9LB64-F1
#
_cell.length_a   1.000
_cell.length_b   1.000
_cell.length_c   1.000
_cell.angle_alpha   90.00
_cell.angle_beta   90.00
_cell.angle_gamma   90.00
#
_symmetry.space_group_name_H-M   'P 1'
#
loop_
_entity.id
_entity.type
_entity.pdbx_description
1 polymer ?
#
loop_
_entity_poly.entity_id
_entity_poly.type
_entity_poly.pdbx_seq_one_letter_code
_entity_poly.pdbx_strand_id
1 'polypeptide(L)' 'MDVIEHDEQNGQPPLKIAYLLERIINTPKPRLRYAVGAADQKLSLFLKKILPDRWFDQIVMLYYKLK' A
#
# COMPACT_ATOMS: atom_id res chain seq x y z
N MET A 1 -12.78 11.89 -9.12
CA MET A 1 -13.22 10.49 -9.02
C MET A 1 -12.27 9.56 -9.78
N ASP A 2 -11.80 9.96 -10.96
CA ASP A 2 -11.10 9.08 -11.93
C ASP A 2 -9.82 8.38 -11.44
N VAL A 3 -9.05 9.00 -10.53
CA VAL A 3 -7.78 8.42 -10.04
C VAL A 3 -8.02 7.23 -9.12
N ILE A 4 -9.08 7.26 -8.29
CA ILE A 4 -9.41 6.17 -7.36
C ILE A 4 -9.88 4.95 -8.15
N GLU A 5 -10.76 5.14 -9.13
CA GLU A 5 -11.22 4.06 -10.02
C GLU A 5 -10.06 3.46 -10.82
N HIS A 6 -9.13 4.29 -11.30
CA HIS A 6 -7.94 3.80 -12.00
C HIS A 6 -7.05 2.94 -11.10
N ASP A 7 -6.83 3.35 -9.85
CA ASP A 7 -6.02 2.62 -8.88
C ASP A 7 -6.69 1.30 -8.44
N GLU A 8 -8.02 1.26 -8.35
CA GLU A 8 -8.78 0.02 -8.07
C GLU A 8 -8.71 -0.96 -9.24
N GLN A 9 -8.83 -0.47 -10.47
CA GLN A 9 -8.73 -1.30 -11.67
C GLN A 9 -7.31 -1.82 -11.94
N ASN A 10 -6.29 -1.07 -11.53
CA ASN A 10 -4.87 -1.44 -11.66
C ASN A 10 -4.25 -1.92 -10.35
N GLY A 11 -5.07 -2.40 -9.42
CA GLY A 11 -4.63 -2.99 -8.17
C GLY A 11 -3.61 -4.11 -8.37
N GLN A 12 -2.80 -4.39 -7.34
CA GLN A 12 -1.74 -5.39 -7.46
C GLN A 12 -2.29 -6.78 -7.84
N PRO A 13 -1.59 -7.52 -8.70
CA PRO A 13 -2.04 -8.82 -9.15
C PRO A 13 -2.16 -9.80 -7.97
N PRO A 14 -3.24 -10.62 -7.93
CA PRO A 14 -3.52 -11.53 -6.83
C PRO A 14 -2.42 -12.60 -6.65
N LEU A 15 -1.59 -12.81 -7.67
CA LEU A 15 -0.46 -13.73 -7.66
C LEU A 15 0.51 -13.47 -6.50
N LYS A 16 0.74 -12.21 -6.12
CA LYS A 16 1.57 -11.86 -4.95
C LYS A 16 0.98 -12.36 -3.64
N ILE A 17 -0.35 -12.35 -3.52
CA ILE A 17 -1.06 -12.88 -2.36
C ILE A 17 -0.94 -14.41 -2.35
N ALA A 18 -1.06 -15.05 -3.51
CA ALA A 18 -0.93 -16.50 -3.64
C ALA A 18 0.44 -17.02 -3.19
N TYR A 19 1.55 -16.41 -3.65
CA TYR A 19 2.90 -16.79 -3.19
C TYR A 19 3.11 -16.54 -1.69
N LEU A 20 2.52 -15.48 -1.14
CA LEU A 20 2.58 -15.22 0.29
C LEU A 20 1.83 -16.30 1.08
N LEU A 21 0.64 -16.69 0.64
CA LEU A 21 -0.15 -17.76 1.25
C LEU A 21 0.60 -19.09 1.24
N GLU A 22 1.19 -19.46 0.10
CA GLU A 22 2.04 -20.66 -0.03
C GLU A 22 3.16 -20.65 1.02
N ARG A 23 3.86 -19.52 1.18
CA ARG A 23 4.91 -19.39 2.20
C ARG A 23 4.37 -19.50 3.62
N ILE A 24 3.21 -18.91 3.91
CA ILE A 24 2.58 -18.94 5.23
C ILE A 24 2.21 -20.36 5.64
N ILE A 25 1.55 -21.11 4.75
CA ILE A 25 1.09 -22.48 5.01
C ILE A 25 2.28 -23.42 5.27
N ASN A 26 3.41 -23.18 4.60
CA ASN A 26 4.65 -23.95 4.79
C ASN A 26 5.52 -23.45 5.96
N THR A 27 5.11 -22.41 6.69
CA THR A 27 5.90 -21.89 7.82
C THR A 27 5.43 -22.53 9.14
N PRO A 28 6.31 -23.16 9.94
CA PRO A 28 5.92 -23.87 11.16
C PRO A 28 5.37 -22.95 12.28
N LYS A 29 5.69 -21.66 12.25
CA LYS A 29 5.16 -20.63 13.16
C LYS A 29 4.82 -19.36 12.38
N PRO A 30 3.67 -19.32 11.68
CA PRO A 30 3.27 -18.15 10.91
C PRO A 30 2.95 -16.97 11.83
N ARG A 31 3.18 -15.75 11.35
CA ARG A 31 2.85 -14.52 12.08
C ARG A 31 1.35 -14.25 11.98
N LEU A 32 0.76 -13.60 12.98
CA LEU A 32 -0.67 -13.25 12.97
C LEU A 32 -1.03 -12.22 11.89
N ARG A 33 -0.07 -11.39 11.45
CA ARG A 33 -0.30 -10.29 10.49
C ARG A 33 0.82 -10.24 9.47
N TYR A 34 0.45 -10.16 8.20
CA TYR A 34 1.35 -9.96 7.08
C TYR A 34 0.94 -8.71 6.30
N ALA A 35 1.88 -7.79 6.11
CA ALA A 35 1.65 -6.63 5.26
C ALA A 35 1.78 -7.04 3.80
N VAL A 36 0.65 -7.18 3.11
CA VAL A 36 0.57 -7.51 1.69
C VAL A 36 0.27 -6.23 0.94
N GLY A 37 1.16 -5.83 0.04
CA GLY A 37 1.07 -4.57 -0.66
C GLY A 37 2.35 -4.27 -1.43
N ALA A 38 2.20 -3.39 -2.40
CA ALA A 38 3.27 -2.88 -3.24
C ALA A 38 4.38 -2.23 -2.38
N ALA A 39 5.66 -2.37 -2.75
CA ALA A 39 6.76 -1.77 -1.97
C ALA A 39 6.61 -0.24 -1.90
N ASP A 40 6.13 0.35 -2.99
CA ASP A 40 5.64 1.70 -3.21
C ASP A 40 4.50 2.10 -2.25
N GLN A 41 3.46 1.27 -2.05
CA GLN A 41 2.41 1.55 -1.06
C GLN A 41 2.94 1.51 0.39
N LYS A 42 3.90 0.62 0.67
CA LYS A 42 4.59 0.58 1.97
C LYS A 42 5.48 1.80 2.19
N LEU A 43 6.03 2.37 1.12
CA LEU A 43 6.83 3.60 1.16
C LEU A 43 5.99 4.79 1.60
N SER A 44 4.74 4.91 1.14
CA SER A 44 3.81 5.97 1.56
C SER A 44 3.48 5.90 3.06
N LEU A 45 3.34 4.69 3.62
CA LEU A 45 3.13 4.47 5.06
C LEU A 45 4.37 4.83 5.90
N PHE A 46 5.56 4.63 5.35
CA PHE A 46 6.82 5.01 5.99
C PHE A 46 7.06 6.52 5.88
N LEU A 47 6.79 7.11 4.71
CA LEU A 47 6.89 8.54 4.47
C LEU A 47 5.95 9.31 5.41
N LYS A 48 4.71 8.84 5.60
CA LYS A 48 3.76 9.45 6.55
C LYS A 48 4.27 9.45 8.01
N LYS A 49 5.14 8.51 8.40
CA LYS A 49 5.73 8.48 9.75
C LYS A 49 6.93 9.40 9.93
N ILE A 50 7.56 9.81 8.83
CA ILE A 50 8.78 10.64 8.84
C ILE A 50 8.46 12.09 8.46
N LEU A 51 7.48 12.29 7.58
CA LEU A 51 7.05 13.61 7.16
C LEU A 51 6.13 14.22 8.22
N PRO A 52 6.35 15.49 8.62
CA PRO A 52 5.40 16.22 9.43
C PRO A 52 4.03 16.30 8.74
N ASP A 53 2.94 16.12 9.48
CA ASP A 53 1.58 15.95 8.94
C ASP A 53 1.20 17.00 7.88
N ARG A 54 1.57 18.27 8.10
CA ARG A 54 1.29 19.39 7.18
C ARG A 54 1.86 19.20 5.77
N TRP A 55 3.01 18.53 5.65
CA TRP A 55 3.67 18.29 4.37
C TRP A 55 3.03 17.13 3.63
N PHE A 56 2.64 16.08 4.36
CA PHE A 56 1.94 14.94 3.78
C PHE A 56 0.60 15.40 3.19
N ASP A 57 -0.15 16.21 3.93
CA ASP A 57 -1.42 16.77 3.48
C ASP A 57 -1.23 17.66 2.24
N GLN A 58 -0.16 18.46 2.16
CA GLN A 58 0.15 19.26 0.96
C GLN A 58 0.44 18.40 -0.28
N ILE A 59 1.19 17.30 -0.13
CA ILE A 59 1.49 16.39 -1.25
C ILE A 59 0.20 15.71 -1.73
N VAL A 60 -0.65 15.27 -0.81
CA VAL A 60 -1.95 14.65 -1.12
C VAL A 60 -2.86 15.65 -1.84
N MET A 61 -2.98 16.89 -1.34
CA MET A 61 -3.77 17.94 -2.00
C MET A 61 -3.27 18.24 -3.42
N LEU A 62 -1.94 18.31 -3.61
CA LEU A 62 -1.33 18.51 -4.93
C LEU A 62 -1.60 17.33 -5.88
N TYR A 63 -1.43 16.10 -5.40
CA TYR A 63 -1.62 14.88 -6.19
C TYR A 63 -3.08 14.70 -6.63
N TYR A 64 -4.03 14.94 -5.71
CA TYR A 64 -5.46 14.86 -6.01
C TYR A 64 -6.04 16.13 -6.64
N LYS A 65 -5.21 17.16 -6.90
CA LYS A 65 -5.63 18.48 -7.40
C LYS A 65 -6.80 19.07 -6.60
N LEU A 66 -6.83 18.82 -5.30
CA LEU A 66 -7.76 19.46 -4.38
C LEU A 66 -7.21 20.87 -4.14
N LYS A 67 -7.88 21.87 -4.71
CA LYS A 67 -7.54 23.29 -4.55
C LYS A 67 -7.88 23.77 -3.14
#